data_AF-A0A0F9EAE2-F1
#
_entry.id   AF-A0A0F9EAE2-F1
#
_cell.length_a   1.000
_cell.length_b   1.000
_cell.length_c   1.000
_cell.angle_alpha   90.00
_cell.angle_beta   90.00
_cell.angle_gamma   90.00
#
_symmetry.space_group_name_H-M   'P 1'
#
loop_
_entity.id
_entity.type
_entity.pdbx_description
1 polymer ?
#
loop_
_entity_poly.entity_id
_entity_poly.type
_entity_poly.pdbx_seq_one_letter_code
_entity_poly.pdbx_strand_id
1 'polypeptide(L)'
;TRKQVLHDGPREVAYKYTSPIRCFEFLRIPGRAGGTTPEEMMKSPQRAYNTEWKQTLEHRALTSSPQQVYDTFTGLKAHQVDNRPGRQYGVLMRPGVKPIEWIVPPPMGTDGWRTQDALKEELQYLGGETGKKPARFGKEASGELVREVRFDEDRGLSPTMRRAAEEMGRMMQDWMVLWPTIYTTETVLKYTGEDNVARSIMLMPDLLKAHTADVVPDLESMLPEGRGERRARIYKMWQDGAWGPPDSPEAIRKLHELGNFPNMGRTAKPGGVHWTTAEQENGELLQGGQPPTYDWYDDAIHLVALEEFMSTPEWRRLSDEIKFAFVLHRLGHQASLARKEQEALLAQREQQIIAGVVEPGPEGEEPSGGPPAEGGAKVSATAGAG
;
A
#
# COMPACT_ATOMS: atom_id res chain seq x y z
N THR A 1 12.61 -42.97 25.42
CA THR A 1 11.82 -41.80 24.97
C THR A 1 10.88 -42.10 23.80
N ARG A 2 11.27 -42.80 22.72
CA ARG A 2 10.36 -43.09 21.58
C ARG A 2 9.07 -43.90 21.89
N LYS A 3 8.98 -44.56 23.05
CA LYS A 3 7.83 -45.39 23.47
C LYS A 3 7.08 -44.85 24.69
N GLN A 4 7.46 -43.68 25.21
CA GLN A 4 6.90 -43.15 26.45
C GLN A 4 6.26 -41.80 26.16
N VAL A 5 5.00 -41.65 26.60
CA VAL A 5 4.29 -40.38 26.53
C VAL A 5 4.99 -39.40 27.48
N LEU A 6 5.45 -38.27 26.94
CA LEU A 6 6.20 -37.26 27.71
C LEU A 6 5.29 -36.49 28.67
N HIS A 7 4.05 -36.25 28.25
CA HIS A 7 3.05 -35.58 29.06
C HIS A 7 1.67 -36.05 28.60
N ASP A 8 0.86 -36.54 29.53
CA ASP A 8 -0.54 -36.90 29.33
C ASP A 8 -1.36 -36.17 30.39
N GLY A 9 -2.31 -35.34 29.96
CA GLY A 9 -3.06 -34.47 30.85
C GLY A 9 -3.64 -33.24 30.13
N PRO A 10 -4.63 -32.57 30.75
CA PRO A 10 -5.21 -31.35 30.21
C PRO A 10 -4.14 -30.25 30.13
N ARG A 11 -4.28 -29.36 29.15
CA ARG A 11 -3.41 -28.19 29.03
C ARG A 11 -3.72 -27.20 30.14
N GLU A 12 -2.71 -26.46 30.58
CA GLU A 12 -2.87 -25.36 31.54
C GLU A 12 -3.80 -24.25 31.03
N VAL A 13 -3.92 -24.14 29.71
CA VAL A 13 -4.68 -23.08 29.03
C VAL A 13 -5.77 -23.68 28.15
N ALA A 14 -7.00 -23.23 28.34
CA ALA A 14 -8.16 -23.66 27.57
C ALA A 14 -8.33 -22.79 26.31
N TYR A 15 -7.84 -23.26 25.17
CA TYR A 15 -8.06 -22.60 23.90
C TYR A 15 -9.56 -22.57 23.55
N LYS A 16 -10.00 -21.46 22.94
CA LYS A 16 -11.39 -21.29 22.47
C LYS A 16 -11.75 -22.30 21.39
N TYR A 17 -10.76 -22.73 20.61
CA TYR A 17 -10.90 -23.73 19.57
C TYR A 17 -10.08 -24.98 19.90
N THR A 18 -10.36 -26.08 19.19
CA THR A 18 -9.82 -27.42 19.47
C THR A 18 -8.28 -27.52 19.43
N SER A 19 -7.58 -26.62 18.71
CA SER A 19 -6.12 -26.66 18.57
C SER A 19 -5.55 -25.29 18.16
N PRO A 20 -4.38 -24.89 18.69
CA PRO A 20 -3.63 -23.71 18.23
C PRO A 20 -2.96 -23.94 16.87
N ILE A 21 -2.89 -25.20 16.41
CA ILE A 21 -2.41 -25.54 15.06
C ILE A 21 -3.59 -25.36 14.11
N ARG A 22 -3.44 -24.46 13.14
CA ARG A 22 -4.45 -24.18 12.11
C ARG A 22 -4.06 -24.82 10.79
N CYS A 23 -5.05 -25.40 10.13
CA CYS A 23 -4.92 -25.94 8.79
C CYS A 23 -5.49 -24.92 7.80
N PHE A 24 -4.64 -24.41 6.92
CA PHE A 24 -5.05 -23.53 5.83
C PHE A 24 -5.53 -24.39 4.66
N GLU A 25 -6.86 -24.55 4.56
CA GLU A 25 -7.49 -25.30 3.48
C GLU A 25 -8.16 -24.35 2.49
N PHE A 26 -8.00 -24.59 1.19
CA PHE A 26 -8.70 -23.79 0.18
C PHE A 26 -10.20 -24.14 0.13
N LEU A 27 -10.55 -25.38 -0.19
CA LEU A 27 -11.93 -25.86 -0.19
C LEU A 27 -12.02 -27.21 0.54
N ARG A 28 -12.94 -27.36 1.48
CA ARG A 28 -13.12 -28.63 2.20
C ARG A 28 -14.17 -29.49 1.49
N ILE A 29 -13.79 -30.69 1.08
CA ILE A 29 -14.71 -31.67 0.49
C ILE A 29 -15.18 -32.63 1.60
N PRO A 30 -16.49 -32.85 1.78
CA PRO A 30 -17.01 -33.83 2.72
C PRO A 30 -16.37 -35.21 2.51
N GLY A 31 -15.89 -35.84 3.59
CA GLY A 31 -15.26 -37.17 3.54
C GLY A 31 -13.76 -37.18 3.22
N ARG A 32 -13.13 -36.04 2.92
CA ARG A 32 -11.66 -35.93 2.84
C ARG A 32 -11.07 -35.39 4.14
N ALA A 33 -9.88 -35.90 4.50
CA ALA A 33 -9.15 -35.47 5.69
C ALA A 33 -8.52 -34.07 5.55
N GLY A 34 -8.35 -33.58 4.31
CA GLY A 34 -7.81 -32.26 4.03
C GLY A 34 -8.57 -31.55 2.91
N GLY A 35 -8.28 -30.26 2.76
CA GLY A 35 -8.81 -29.44 1.67
C GLY A 35 -8.29 -29.84 0.29
N THR A 36 -9.06 -29.49 -0.75
CA THR A 36 -8.64 -29.53 -2.16
C THR A 36 -8.16 -28.15 -2.60
N THR A 37 -7.37 -28.09 -3.68
CA THR A 37 -6.91 -26.87 -4.35
C THR A 37 -7.26 -26.91 -5.84
N PRO A 38 -7.35 -25.75 -6.54
CA PRO A 38 -7.54 -25.72 -7.99
C PRO A 38 -6.43 -26.47 -8.73
N GLU A 39 -5.22 -26.52 -8.17
CA GLU A 39 -4.09 -27.30 -8.69
C GLU A 39 -4.43 -28.79 -8.84
N GLU A 40 -5.16 -29.38 -7.90
CA GLU A 40 -5.58 -30.79 -8.04
C GLU A 40 -6.41 -31.02 -9.30
N MET A 41 -7.27 -30.06 -9.66
CA MET A 41 -8.11 -30.13 -10.85
C MET A 41 -7.30 -29.91 -12.13
N MET A 42 -6.25 -29.09 -12.09
CA MET A 42 -5.36 -28.82 -13.23
C MET A 42 -4.38 -29.96 -13.56
N LYS A 43 -4.11 -30.88 -12.63
CA LYS A 43 -3.12 -31.95 -12.83
C LYS A 43 -3.42 -32.85 -14.03
N SER A 44 -4.69 -33.16 -14.27
CA SER A 44 -5.09 -34.02 -15.40
C SER A 44 -4.87 -33.33 -16.76
N PRO A 45 -5.47 -32.14 -17.03
CA PRO A 45 -5.24 -31.45 -18.29
C PRO A 45 -3.78 -31.05 -18.50
N GLN A 46 -3.04 -30.69 -17.45
CA GLN A 46 -1.60 -30.41 -17.56
C GLN A 46 -0.79 -31.62 -18.05
N ARG A 47 -1.11 -32.83 -17.55
CA ARG A 47 -0.44 -34.07 -18.00
C ARG A 47 -0.76 -34.39 -19.45
N ALA A 48 -2.01 -34.21 -19.87
CA ALA A 48 -2.42 -34.38 -21.26
C ALA A 48 -1.68 -33.37 -22.17
N TYR A 49 -1.70 -32.09 -21.79
CA TYR A 49 -1.01 -31.02 -22.52
C TYR A 49 0.48 -31.29 -22.69
N ASN A 50 1.17 -31.70 -21.61
CA ASN A 50 2.59 -32.05 -21.67
C ASN A 50 2.88 -33.24 -22.58
N THR A 51 1.95 -34.21 -22.65
CA THR A 51 2.09 -35.39 -23.50
C THR A 51 1.95 -35.01 -24.98
N GLU A 52 0.95 -34.19 -25.33
CA GLU A 52 0.80 -33.69 -26.70
C GLU A 52 1.97 -32.81 -27.11
N TRP A 53 2.43 -31.92 -26.23
CA TRP A 53 3.59 -31.08 -26.51
C TRP A 53 4.83 -31.89 -26.82
N LYS A 54 5.04 -33.00 -26.09
CA LYS A 54 6.13 -33.94 -26.38
C LYS A 54 5.98 -34.54 -27.78
N GLN A 55 4.78 -34.97 -28.18
CA GLN A 55 4.54 -35.51 -29.52
C GLN A 55 4.79 -34.48 -30.62
N THR A 56 4.38 -33.22 -30.41
CA THR A 56 4.66 -32.10 -31.32
C THR A 56 6.16 -31.88 -31.50
N LEU A 57 6.93 -31.95 -30.42
CA LEU A 57 8.38 -31.82 -30.46
C LEU A 57 9.05 -33.00 -31.18
N GLU A 58 8.57 -34.22 -30.95
CA GLU A 58 9.04 -35.42 -31.66
C GLU A 58 8.72 -35.35 -33.16
N HIS A 59 7.51 -34.92 -33.53
CA HIS A 59 7.11 -34.71 -34.93
C HIS A 59 8.00 -33.66 -35.61
N ARG A 60 8.28 -32.55 -34.93
CA ARG A 60 9.20 -31.51 -35.43
C ARG A 60 10.62 -32.06 -35.60
N ALA A 61 11.10 -32.87 -34.67
CA ALA A 61 12.41 -33.50 -34.78
C ALA A 61 12.48 -34.45 -36.00
N LEU A 62 11.47 -35.30 -36.19
CA LEU A 62 11.38 -36.21 -37.34
C LEU A 62 11.18 -35.48 -38.67
N THR A 63 10.52 -34.33 -38.67
CA THR A 63 10.33 -33.52 -39.88
C THR A 63 11.62 -32.79 -40.29
N SER A 64 12.36 -32.27 -39.31
CA SER A 64 13.64 -31.59 -39.54
C SER A 64 14.79 -32.57 -39.82
N SER A 65 14.72 -33.78 -39.27
CA SER A 65 15.70 -34.85 -39.44
C SER A 65 14.98 -36.16 -39.81
N PRO A 66 14.47 -36.28 -41.06
CA PRO A 66 13.72 -37.45 -41.49
C PRO A 66 14.58 -38.70 -41.45
N GLN A 67 13.94 -39.85 -41.24
CA GLN A 67 14.64 -41.13 -41.24
C GLN A 67 15.03 -41.49 -42.69
N GLN A 68 16.28 -41.91 -42.85
CA GLN A 68 16.79 -42.40 -44.12
C GLN A 68 16.54 -43.89 -44.24
N VAL A 69 15.95 -44.31 -45.35
CA VAL A 69 15.98 -45.69 -45.84
C VAL A 69 17.00 -45.76 -46.96
N TYR A 70 17.87 -46.76 -46.91
CA TYR A 70 18.86 -47.00 -47.94
C TYR A 70 18.84 -48.46 -48.37
N ASP A 71 19.10 -48.68 -49.65
CA ASP A 71 19.18 -50.03 -50.19
C ASP A 71 20.53 -50.68 -49.84
N THR A 72 20.51 -51.77 -49.09
CA THR A 72 21.71 -52.50 -48.67
C THR A 72 22.49 -53.10 -49.83
N PHE A 73 21.84 -53.38 -50.97
CA PHE A 73 22.49 -53.96 -52.15
C PHE A 73 23.40 -52.97 -52.88
N THR A 74 23.18 -51.66 -52.69
CA THR A 74 23.91 -50.62 -53.41
C THR A 74 25.38 -50.50 -53.03
N GLY A 75 25.79 -51.16 -51.92
CA GLY A 75 27.12 -51.07 -51.36
C GLY A 75 27.37 -49.82 -50.50
N LEU A 76 26.39 -48.91 -50.41
CA LEU A 76 26.46 -47.73 -49.54
C LEU A 76 26.34 -48.14 -48.07
N LYS A 77 27.36 -47.85 -47.27
CA LYS A 77 27.31 -48.03 -45.81
C LYS A 77 26.71 -46.78 -45.16
N ALA A 78 25.91 -46.96 -44.10
CA ALA A 78 25.22 -45.86 -43.42
C ALA A 78 26.14 -44.68 -43.01
N HIS A 79 27.37 -44.97 -42.58
CA HIS A 79 28.35 -43.95 -42.18
C HIS A 79 29.01 -43.19 -43.35
N GLN A 80 28.81 -43.65 -44.60
CA GLN A 80 29.37 -43.00 -45.78
C GLN A 80 28.46 -41.89 -46.30
N VAL A 81 27.18 -41.91 -45.92
CA VAL A 81 26.20 -40.89 -46.34
C VAL A 81 26.31 -39.69 -45.41
N ASP A 82 26.74 -38.55 -45.95
CA ASP A 82 26.91 -37.29 -45.25
C ASP A 82 26.35 -36.11 -46.06
N ASN A 83 25.75 -35.13 -45.38
CA ASN A 83 25.10 -33.99 -46.03
C ASN A 83 26.10 -32.89 -46.49
N ARG A 84 27.34 -33.27 -46.86
CA ARG A 84 28.37 -32.30 -47.29
C ARG A 84 28.18 -31.95 -48.78
N PRO A 85 28.12 -30.66 -49.15
CA PRO A 85 28.01 -30.24 -50.55
C PRO A 85 29.19 -30.73 -51.40
N GLY A 86 28.91 -31.17 -52.63
CA GLY A 86 29.93 -31.53 -53.63
C GLY A 86 30.52 -32.94 -53.51
N ARG A 87 30.08 -33.76 -52.55
CA ARG A 87 30.52 -35.16 -52.43
C ARG A 87 29.78 -36.05 -53.43
N GLN A 88 30.52 -36.91 -54.11
CA GLN A 88 29.97 -37.91 -55.04
C GLN A 88 30.06 -39.29 -54.40
N TYR A 89 29.03 -40.11 -54.62
CA TYR A 89 29.00 -41.50 -54.17
C TYR A 89 28.92 -42.43 -55.37
N GLY A 90 29.81 -43.43 -55.41
CA GLY A 90 29.69 -44.54 -56.36
C GLY A 90 28.67 -45.54 -55.84
N VAL A 91 27.60 -45.78 -56.58
CA VAL A 91 26.46 -46.59 -56.13
C VAL A 91 26.12 -47.64 -57.18
N LEU A 92 25.98 -48.90 -56.76
CA LEU A 92 25.46 -49.96 -57.63
C LEU A 92 23.94 -49.89 -57.67
N MET A 93 23.39 -49.21 -58.68
CA MET A 93 21.94 -48.99 -58.79
C MET A 93 21.22 -50.17 -59.43
N ARG A 94 20.16 -50.64 -58.76
CA ARG A 94 19.20 -51.57 -59.36
C ARG A 94 18.18 -50.78 -60.21
N PRO A 95 17.75 -51.28 -61.38
CA PRO A 95 16.80 -50.58 -62.23
C PRO A 95 15.50 -50.25 -61.46
N GLY A 96 15.12 -48.97 -61.43
CA GLY A 96 13.86 -48.51 -60.82
C GLY A 96 13.87 -48.33 -59.30
N VAL A 97 14.96 -48.64 -58.60
CA VAL A 97 15.05 -48.49 -57.13
C VAL A 97 15.87 -47.26 -56.77
N LYS A 98 15.30 -46.36 -55.95
CA LYS A 98 16.04 -45.22 -55.41
C LYS A 98 17.01 -45.72 -54.32
N PRO A 99 18.29 -45.34 -54.37
CA PRO A 99 19.30 -45.87 -53.45
C PRO A 99 19.13 -45.32 -52.03
N ILE A 100 18.60 -44.11 -51.91
CA ILE A 100 18.26 -43.44 -50.67
C ILE A 100 16.88 -42.81 -50.83
N GLU A 101 16.01 -43.05 -49.85
CA GLU A 101 14.70 -42.44 -49.73
C GLU A 101 14.50 -41.94 -48.29
N TRP A 102 13.97 -40.74 -48.15
CA TRP A 102 13.68 -40.15 -46.84
C TRP A 102 12.23 -40.43 -46.49
N ILE A 103 12.01 -41.09 -45.35
CA ILE A 103 10.67 -41.23 -44.78
C ILE A 103 10.30 -39.90 -44.16
N VAL A 104 9.44 -39.17 -44.85
CA VAL A 104 8.83 -37.96 -44.29
C VAL A 104 7.70 -38.41 -43.36
N PRO A 105 7.67 -37.97 -42.09
CA PRO A 105 6.56 -38.30 -41.20
C PRO A 105 5.25 -37.73 -41.77
N PRO A 106 4.10 -38.40 -41.55
CA PRO A 106 2.82 -37.86 -41.96
C PRO A 106 2.59 -36.48 -41.31
N PRO A 107 1.90 -35.55 -41.98
CA PRO A 107 1.57 -34.26 -41.39
C PRO A 107 0.76 -34.48 -40.11
N MET A 108 1.09 -33.73 -39.06
CA MET A 108 0.32 -33.80 -37.82
C MET A 108 -1.11 -33.32 -38.07
N GLY A 109 -2.09 -34.08 -37.58
CA GLY A 109 -3.50 -33.74 -37.75
C GLY A 109 -3.84 -32.41 -37.08
N THR A 110 -4.77 -31.66 -37.68
CA THR A 110 -5.29 -30.40 -37.10
C THR A 110 -5.92 -30.61 -35.74
N ASP A 111 -6.42 -31.82 -35.46
CA ASP A 111 -7.07 -32.15 -34.19
C ASP A 111 -6.10 -32.16 -33.01
N GLY A 112 -4.82 -32.47 -33.24
CA GLY A 112 -3.78 -32.37 -32.20
C GLY A 112 -3.57 -30.92 -31.75
N TRP A 113 -3.53 -29.97 -32.70
CA TRP A 113 -3.43 -28.55 -32.37
C TRP A 113 -4.68 -28.02 -31.66
N ARG A 114 -5.88 -28.42 -32.13
CA ARG A 114 -7.15 -28.04 -31.50
C ARG A 114 -7.28 -28.58 -30.08
N THR A 115 -6.84 -29.81 -29.84
CA THR A 115 -6.86 -30.43 -28.51
C THR A 115 -5.89 -29.71 -27.59
N GLN A 116 -4.71 -29.35 -28.10
CA GLN A 116 -3.72 -28.60 -27.34
C GLN A 116 -4.24 -27.21 -26.93
N ASP A 117 -4.91 -26.50 -27.85
CA ASP A 117 -5.53 -25.21 -27.54
C ASP A 117 -6.69 -25.36 -26.54
N ALA A 118 -7.53 -26.38 -26.69
CA ALA A 118 -8.63 -26.66 -25.76
C ALA A 118 -8.11 -26.99 -24.35
N LEU A 119 -7.04 -27.79 -24.22
CA LEU A 119 -6.41 -28.09 -22.94
C LEU A 119 -5.79 -26.85 -22.29
N LYS A 120 -5.21 -25.95 -23.10
CA LYS A 120 -4.70 -24.67 -22.61
C LYS A 120 -5.84 -23.78 -22.10
N GLU A 121 -6.94 -23.68 -22.82
CA GLU A 121 -8.13 -22.93 -22.39
C GLU A 121 -8.73 -23.53 -21.11
N GLU A 122 -8.81 -24.86 -21.00
CA GLU A 122 -9.27 -25.55 -19.79
C GLU A 122 -8.36 -25.25 -18.59
N LEU A 123 -7.04 -25.25 -18.77
CA LEU A 123 -6.09 -24.86 -17.74
C LEU A 123 -6.28 -23.40 -17.29
N GLN A 124 -6.50 -22.47 -18.23
CA GLN A 124 -6.77 -21.07 -17.90
C GLN A 124 -8.11 -20.87 -17.20
N TYR A 125 -9.11 -21.66 -17.57
CA TYR A 125 -10.43 -21.66 -16.96
C TYR A 125 -10.38 -22.19 -15.51
N LEU A 126 -9.78 -23.37 -15.31
CA LEU A 126 -9.64 -23.99 -13.98
C LEU A 126 -8.68 -23.21 -13.08
N GLY A 127 -7.64 -22.61 -13.65
CA GLY A 127 -6.68 -21.75 -12.95
C GLY A 127 -7.25 -20.40 -12.52
N GLY A 128 -8.45 -20.03 -13.00
CA GLY A 128 -9.12 -18.78 -12.64
C GLY A 128 -8.57 -17.54 -13.35
N GLU A 129 -7.78 -17.69 -14.43
CA GLU A 129 -7.26 -16.57 -15.23
C GLU A 129 -8.34 -15.90 -16.10
N THR A 130 -9.46 -16.60 -16.35
CA THR A 130 -10.64 -16.05 -17.04
C THR A 130 -11.54 -15.28 -16.06
N GLY A 131 -10.96 -14.35 -15.31
CA GLY A 131 -11.72 -13.30 -14.63
C GLY A 131 -12.31 -12.34 -15.66
N LYS A 132 -13.47 -11.74 -15.35
CA LYS A 132 -13.94 -10.57 -16.10
C LYS A 132 -12.92 -9.47 -15.87
N LYS A 133 -11.98 -9.29 -16.81
CA LYS A 133 -11.13 -8.09 -16.83
C LYS A 133 -12.08 -6.89 -16.78
N PRO A 134 -12.04 -6.04 -15.75
CA PRO A 134 -12.86 -4.86 -15.73
C PRO A 134 -12.46 -4.01 -16.93
N ALA A 135 -13.43 -3.83 -17.83
CA ALA A 135 -13.38 -2.69 -18.72
C ALA A 135 -13.39 -1.45 -17.81
N ARG A 136 -12.24 -0.77 -17.70
CA ARG A 136 -12.00 0.53 -17.07
C ARG A 136 -13.11 1.01 -16.12
N PHE A 137 -12.80 1.09 -14.81
CA PHE A 137 -13.70 1.68 -13.84
C PHE A 137 -14.16 3.09 -14.28
N GLY A 138 -15.45 3.37 -14.18
CA GLY A 138 -15.97 4.72 -14.26
C GLY A 138 -15.42 5.58 -13.11
N LYS A 139 -15.34 6.91 -13.30
CA LYS A 139 -14.86 7.84 -12.26
C LYS A 139 -15.65 7.78 -10.94
N GLU A 140 -16.85 7.21 -10.98
CA GLU A 140 -17.78 7.09 -9.84
C GLU A 140 -17.75 5.71 -9.16
N ALA A 141 -16.88 4.80 -9.59
CA ALA A 141 -16.79 3.47 -8.99
C ALA A 141 -16.39 3.57 -7.50
N SER A 142 -17.17 2.95 -6.63
CA SER A 142 -16.85 2.90 -5.20
C SER A 142 -15.54 2.15 -4.95
N GLY A 143 -14.80 2.54 -3.92
CA GLY A 143 -13.57 1.83 -3.53
C GLY A 143 -13.82 0.35 -3.21
N GLU A 144 -15.01 0.04 -2.69
CA GLU A 144 -15.46 -1.32 -2.42
C GLU A 144 -15.71 -2.13 -3.71
N LEU A 145 -16.29 -1.51 -4.74
CA LEU A 145 -16.42 -2.15 -6.06
C LEU A 145 -15.04 -2.43 -6.67
N VAL A 146 -14.10 -1.48 -6.57
CA VAL A 146 -12.73 -1.66 -7.04
C VAL A 146 -12.03 -2.80 -6.28
N ARG A 147 -12.27 -2.92 -4.97
CA ARG A 147 -11.78 -4.01 -4.11
C ARG A 147 -12.35 -5.37 -4.55
N GLU A 148 -13.67 -5.49 -4.67
CA GLU A 148 -14.32 -6.76 -5.06
C GLU A 148 -13.90 -7.20 -6.46
N VAL A 149 -13.80 -6.25 -7.40
CA VAL A 149 -13.35 -6.56 -8.76
C VAL A 149 -11.89 -7.01 -8.80
N ARG A 150 -11.01 -6.46 -7.94
CA ARG A 150 -9.64 -6.97 -7.81
C ARG A 150 -9.64 -8.42 -7.31
N PHE A 151 -10.49 -8.75 -6.34
CA PHE A 151 -10.63 -10.12 -5.87
C PHE A 151 -11.24 -11.05 -6.93
N ASP A 152 -11.99 -10.52 -7.89
CA ASP A 152 -12.45 -11.23 -9.08
C ASP A 152 -11.34 -11.40 -10.15
N GLU A 153 -10.38 -10.47 -10.25
CA GLU A 153 -9.18 -10.61 -11.10
C GLU A 153 -8.21 -11.64 -10.52
N ASP A 154 -7.95 -11.57 -9.21
CA ASP A 154 -7.06 -12.48 -8.47
C ASP A 154 -7.78 -13.76 -8.03
N ARG A 155 -8.74 -14.28 -8.81
CA ARG A 155 -9.66 -15.36 -8.39
C ARG A 155 -8.96 -16.65 -7.95
N GLY A 156 -7.77 -16.94 -8.49
CA GLY A 156 -6.97 -18.09 -8.07
C GLY A 156 -6.41 -17.97 -6.64
N LEU A 157 -6.12 -16.76 -6.17
CA LEU A 157 -5.52 -16.47 -4.86
C LEU A 157 -6.51 -15.83 -3.87
N SER A 158 -7.56 -15.19 -4.36
CA SER A 158 -8.52 -14.44 -3.57
C SER A 158 -9.21 -15.30 -2.49
N PRO A 159 -9.75 -16.51 -2.79
CA PRO A 159 -10.39 -17.33 -1.77
C PRO A 159 -9.40 -17.89 -0.73
N THR A 160 -8.17 -18.24 -1.13
CA THR A 160 -7.13 -18.65 -0.16
C THR A 160 -6.76 -17.49 0.76
N MET A 161 -6.60 -16.27 0.23
CA MET A 161 -6.25 -15.09 1.02
C MET A 161 -7.34 -14.69 2.01
N ARG A 162 -8.61 -14.68 1.61
CA ARG A 162 -9.75 -14.41 2.52
C ARG A 162 -9.81 -15.45 3.64
N ARG A 163 -9.70 -16.73 3.30
CA ARG A 163 -9.71 -17.80 4.29
C ARG A 163 -8.47 -17.80 5.18
N ALA A 164 -7.32 -17.39 4.66
CA ALA A 164 -6.11 -17.20 5.46
C ALA A 164 -6.28 -16.11 6.50
N ALA A 165 -6.92 -14.98 6.15
CA ALA A 165 -7.23 -13.93 7.13
C ALA A 165 -8.13 -14.47 8.25
N GLU A 166 -9.19 -15.21 7.92
CA GLU A 166 -10.06 -15.85 8.91
C GLU A 166 -9.29 -16.80 9.84
N GLU A 167 -8.45 -17.67 9.28
CA GLU A 167 -7.63 -18.60 10.08
C GLU A 167 -6.58 -17.87 10.92
N MET A 168 -6.02 -16.76 10.43
CA MET A 168 -5.13 -15.89 11.21
C MET A 168 -5.86 -15.21 12.37
N GLY A 169 -7.09 -14.74 12.17
CA GLY A 169 -7.88 -14.19 13.27
C GLY A 169 -8.25 -15.26 14.31
N ARG A 170 -8.59 -16.48 13.88
CA ARG A 170 -8.81 -17.61 14.79
C ARG A 170 -7.55 -17.99 15.56
N MET A 171 -6.39 -17.97 14.91
CA MET A 171 -5.09 -18.15 15.55
C MET A 171 -4.85 -17.08 16.61
N MET A 172 -5.13 -15.82 16.29
CA MET A 172 -4.99 -14.71 17.24
C MET A 172 -5.90 -14.90 18.46
N GLN A 173 -7.15 -15.34 18.27
CA GLN A 173 -8.06 -15.66 19.38
C GLN A 173 -7.53 -16.77 20.29
N ASP A 174 -6.82 -17.78 19.76
CA ASP A 174 -6.18 -18.80 20.60
C ASP A 174 -4.98 -18.25 21.35
N TRP A 175 -4.17 -17.41 20.68
CA TRP A 175 -3.00 -16.79 21.29
C TRP A 175 -3.37 -15.82 22.40
N MET A 176 -4.50 -15.13 22.27
CA MET A 176 -5.04 -14.27 23.31
C MET A 176 -5.22 -14.98 24.64
N VAL A 177 -5.57 -16.27 24.62
CA VAL A 177 -5.70 -17.06 25.85
C VAL A 177 -4.35 -17.24 26.56
N LEU A 178 -3.23 -17.16 25.82
CA LEU A 178 -1.87 -17.22 26.37
C LEU A 178 -1.36 -15.85 26.86
N TRP A 179 -1.99 -14.74 26.47
CA TRP A 179 -1.47 -13.42 26.84
C TRP A 179 -1.38 -13.19 28.35
N PRO A 180 -2.37 -13.61 29.18
CA PRO A 180 -2.27 -13.46 30.63
C PRO A 180 -1.13 -14.25 31.26
N THR A 181 -0.72 -15.38 30.65
CA THR A 181 0.38 -16.21 31.16
C THR A 181 1.74 -15.67 30.74
N ILE A 182 1.82 -14.98 29.60
CA ILE A 182 3.05 -14.37 29.09
C ILE A 182 3.29 -12.99 29.70
N TYR A 183 2.28 -12.13 29.68
CA TYR A 183 2.35 -10.73 30.16
C TYR A 183 1.86 -10.63 31.60
N THR A 184 2.65 -11.16 32.52
CA THR A 184 2.33 -11.14 33.96
C THR A 184 2.66 -9.81 34.64
N THR A 185 3.53 -9.01 34.03
CA THR A 185 3.95 -7.69 34.51
C THR A 185 3.69 -6.61 33.46
N GLU A 186 3.60 -5.36 33.90
CA GLU A 186 3.51 -4.22 33.00
C GLU A 186 4.66 -4.25 31.99
N THR A 187 4.29 -4.33 30.71
CA THR A 187 5.25 -4.53 29.63
C THR A 187 5.11 -3.39 28.63
N VAL A 188 6.21 -2.73 28.31
CA VAL A 188 6.23 -1.68 27.30
C VAL A 188 6.44 -2.33 25.93
N LEU A 189 5.37 -2.41 25.14
CA LEU A 189 5.41 -2.85 23.75
C LEU A 189 5.95 -1.71 22.89
N LYS A 190 7.10 -1.94 22.25
CA LYS A 190 7.68 -1.01 21.28
C LYS A 190 7.34 -1.49 19.88
N TYR A 191 6.78 -0.61 19.05
CA TYR A 191 6.52 -0.91 17.65
C TYR A 191 6.94 0.29 16.80
N THR A 192 7.30 0.00 15.55
CA THR A 192 7.71 1.01 14.58
C THR A 192 6.65 1.07 13.50
N GLY A 193 6.03 2.25 13.31
CA GLY A 193 5.02 2.45 12.27
C GLY A 193 5.62 2.51 10.86
N GLU A 194 4.78 2.66 9.83
CA GLU A 194 5.23 2.90 8.44
C GLU A 194 6.12 4.17 8.32
N ASP A 195 6.00 5.09 9.28
CA ASP A 195 6.76 6.34 9.43
C ASP A 195 8.14 6.17 10.08
N ASN A 196 8.53 4.94 10.46
CA ASN A 196 9.73 4.65 11.25
C ASN A 196 9.78 5.33 12.63
N VAL A 197 8.68 5.90 13.09
CA VAL A 197 8.61 6.51 14.43
C VAL A 197 8.41 5.40 15.45
N ALA A 198 9.31 5.33 16.43
CA ALA A 198 9.22 4.37 17.52
C ALA A 198 8.08 4.77 18.46
N ARG A 199 6.99 4.02 18.42
CA ARG A 199 5.84 4.19 19.31
C ARG A 199 5.92 3.14 20.42
N SER A 200 5.43 3.51 21.59
CA SER A 200 5.38 2.58 22.73
C SER A 200 3.99 2.57 23.33
N ILE A 201 3.49 1.37 23.61
CA ILE A 201 2.22 1.14 24.29
C ILE A 201 2.54 0.41 25.59
N MET A 202 2.07 0.94 26.70
CA MET A 202 2.18 0.26 27.99
C MET A 202 1.04 -0.76 28.08
N LEU A 203 1.39 -2.04 28.05
CA LEU A 203 0.45 -3.14 28.22
C LEU A 203 0.32 -3.45 29.71
N MET A 204 -0.81 -3.08 30.29
CA MET A 204 -1.16 -3.44 31.67
C MET A 204 -1.75 -4.86 31.68
N PRO A 205 -1.22 -5.80 32.49
CA PRO A 205 -1.71 -7.19 32.58
C PRO A 205 -3.19 -7.28 32.93
N ASP A 206 -3.69 -6.32 33.71
CA ASP A 206 -5.09 -6.26 34.13
C ASP A 206 -6.05 -6.10 32.95
N LEU A 207 -5.61 -5.53 31.82
CA LEU A 207 -6.42 -5.43 30.60
C LEU A 207 -6.62 -6.78 29.91
N LEU A 208 -5.73 -7.74 30.17
CA LEU A 208 -5.73 -9.06 29.53
C LEU A 208 -6.51 -10.10 30.35
N LYS A 209 -6.92 -9.77 31.58
CA LYS A 209 -7.76 -10.65 32.39
C LYS A 209 -9.09 -10.87 31.67
N ALA A 210 -9.65 -12.07 31.80
CA ALA A 210 -10.92 -12.39 31.16
C ALA A 210 -12.01 -11.37 31.56
N HIS A 211 -12.73 -10.83 30.57
CA HIS A 211 -13.85 -9.89 30.72
C HIS A 211 -13.53 -8.43 31.08
N THR A 212 -12.27 -7.99 31.08
CA THR A 212 -11.92 -6.57 31.29
C THR A 212 -11.84 -5.76 29.98
N ALA A 213 -11.42 -6.38 28.89
CA ALA A 213 -11.39 -5.78 27.56
C ALA A 213 -11.84 -6.79 26.50
N ASP A 214 -12.77 -6.39 25.63
CA ASP A 214 -13.19 -7.21 24.49
C ASP A 214 -12.27 -6.88 23.30
N VAL A 215 -11.23 -7.69 23.12
CA VAL A 215 -10.30 -7.55 22.00
C VAL A 215 -10.74 -8.51 20.90
N VAL A 216 -11.27 -7.98 19.81
CA VAL A 216 -11.69 -8.76 18.65
C VAL A 216 -10.69 -8.54 17.51
N PRO A 217 -10.13 -9.61 16.92
CA PRO A 217 -9.28 -9.45 15.75
C PRO A 217 -10.13 -8.96 14.57
N ASP A 218 -9.76 -7.79 14.03
CA ASP A 218 -10.35 -7.28 12.80
C ASP A 218 -9.74 -7.99 11.59
N LEU A 219 -10.48 -8.96 11.07
CA LEU A 219 -10.11 -9.76 9.91
C LEU A 219 -9.94 -8.92 8.65
N GLU A 220 -10.69 -7.83 8.52
CA GLU A 220 -10.70 -6.99 7.32
C GLU A 220 -9.45 -6.12 7.25
N SER A 221 -8.96 -5.63 8.39
CA SER A 221 -7.68 -4.90 8.47
C SER A 221 -6.46 -5.78 8.19
N MET A 222 -6.59 -7.11 8.24
CA MET A 222 -5.48 -8.02 7.94
C MET A 222 -5.31 -8.29 6.45
N LEU A 223 -6.30 -7.96 5.62
CA LEU A 223 -6.21 -8.12 4.18
C LEU A 223 -5.35 -6.99 3.59
N PRO A 224 -4.40 -7.30 2.69
CA PRO A 224 -3.57 -6.28 2.07
C PRO A 224 -4.41 -5.36 1.19
N GLU A 225 -4.69 -4.15 1.68
CA GLU A 225 -5.41 -3.13 0.93
C GLU A 225 -4.61 -2.67 -0.28
N GLY A 226 -5.30 -2.57 -1.43
CA GLY A 226 -4.69 -1.97 -2.60
C GLY A 226 -4.44 -0.47 -2.38
N ARG A 227 -3.39 0.07 -3.00
CA ARG A 227 -3.15 1.54 -3.00
C ARG A 227 -4.36 2.33 -3.51
N GLY A 228 -5.10 1.79 -4.49
CA GLY A 228 -6.33 2.40 -5.01
C GLY A 228 -7.50 2.38 -4.02
N GLU A 229 -7.67 1.26 -3.29
CA GLU A 229 -8.70 1.11 -2.27
C GLU A 229 -8.46 2.05 -1.08
N ARG A 230 -7.22 2.09 -0.58
CA ARG A 230 -6.80 3.03 0.46
C ARG A 230 -7.11 4.47 0.04
N ARG A 231 -6.76 4.86 -1.20
CA ARG A 231 -7.06 6.20 -1.74
C ARG A 231 -8.56 6.49 -1.82
N ALA A 232 -9.36 5.57 -2.32
CA ALA A 232 -10.80 5.75 -2.43
C ALA A 232 -11.46 5.92 -1.05
N ARG A 233 -11.01 5.15 -0.05
CA ARG A 233 -11.49 5.28 1.33
C ARG A 233 -11.13 6.62 1.94
N ILE A 234 -9.88 7.06 1.79
CA ILE A 234 -9.41 8.35 2.28
C ILE A 234 -10.15 9.50 1.58
N TYR A 235 -10.36 9.39 0.28
CA TYR A 235 -11.13 10.37 -0.48
C TYR A 235 -12.57 10.46 -0.01
N LYS A 236 -13.20 9.31 0.28
CA LYS A 236 -14.54 9.28 0.87
C LYS A 236 -14.57 9.92 2.26
N MET A 237 -13.62 9.59 3.15
CA MET A 237 -13.51 10.22 4.47
C MET A 237 -13.35 11.75 4.38
N TRP A 238 -12.60 12.23 3.40
CA TRP A 238 -12.48 13.66 3.11
C TRP A 238 -13.81 14.28 2.65
N GLN A 239 -14.48 13.66 1.68
CA GLN A 239 -15.79 14.12 1.19
C GLN A 239 -16.86 14.12 2.27
N ASP A 240 -16.87 13.11 3.12
CA ASP A 240 -17.80 12.95 4.25
C ASP A 240 -17.49 13.94 5.40
N GLY A 241 -16.40 14.71 5.29
CA GLY A 241 -16.03 15.74 6.27
C GLY A 241 -15.43 15.20 7.56
N ALA A 242 -14.82 14.00 7.53
CA ALA A 242 -14.26 13.34 8.72
C ALA A 242 -13.13 14.14 9.41
N TRP A 243 -12.53 15.09 8.69
CA TRP A 243 -11.46 15.98 9.18
C TRP A 243 -11.86 17.46 9.15
N GLY A 244 -13.17 17.74 9.19
CA GLY A 244 -13.73 19.08 9.01
C GLY A 244 -14.26 19.29 7.58
N PRO A 245 -14.69 20.52 7.24
CA PRO A 245 -15.20 20.83 5.91
C PRO A 245 -14.22 20.41 4.81
N PRO A 246 -14.66 19.80 3.70
CA PRO A 246 -13.76 19.31 2.65
C PRO A 246 -12.82 20.39 2.10
N ASP A 247 -13.29 21.62 2.03
CA ASP A 247 -12.52 22.77 1.53
C ASP A 247 -11.57 23.36 2.58
N SER A 248 -11.60 22.87 3.82
CA SER A 248 -10.70 23.36 4.87
C SER A 248 -9.25 22.95 4.60
N PRO A 249 -8.27 23.84 4.88
CA PRO A 249 -6.86 23.53 4.67
C PRO A 249 -6.39 22.34 5.52
N GLU A 250 -7.01 22.11 6.68
CA GLU A 250 -6.73 20.98 7.56
C GLU A 250 -7.20 19.65 6.97
N ALA A 251 -8.42 19.59 6.42
CA ALA A 251 -8.95 18.38 5.79
C ALA A 251 -8.17 18.01 4.53
N ILE A 252 -7.78 19.01 3.73
CA ILE A 252 -6.93 18.82 2.55
C ILE A 252 -5.55 18.31 2.96
N ARG A 253 -4.97 18.86 4.02
CA ARG A 253 -3.70 18.38 4.57
C ARG A 253 -3.78 16.90 4.98
N LYS A 254 -4.83 16.50 5.71
CA LYS A 254 -5.03 15.12 6.14
C LYS A 254 -5.27 14.16 4.95
N LEU A 255 -5.99 14.59 3.93
CA LEU A 255 -6.16 13.86 2.67
C LEU A 255 -4.80 13.58 2.01
N HIS A 256 -3.92 14.57 1.93
CA HIS A 256 -2.60 14.42 1.31
C HIS A 256 -1.64 13.58 2.14
N GLU A 257 -1.65 13.74 3.47
CA GLU A 257 -0.86 12.94 4.42
C GLU A 257 -1.24 11.46 4.32
N LEU A 258 -2.53 11.14 4.46
CA LEU A 258 -3.01 9.75 4.47
C LEU A 258 -2.99 9.13 3.07
N GLY A 259 -3.24 9.92 2.02
CA GLY A 259 -3.24 9.47 0.62
C GLY A 259 -1.87 9.04 0.09
N ASN A 260 -0.81 9.34 0.85
CA ASN A 260 0.57 8.91 0.68
C ASN A 260 1.02 8.99 -0.79
N PHE A 261 0.93 10.20 -1.36
CA PHE A 261 1.38 10.50 -2.73
C PHE A 261 2.89 10.76 -2.71
N PRO A 262 3.74 9.81 -3.13
CA PRO A 262 5.20 9.93 -2.93
C PRO A 262 5.81 11.14 -3.65
N ASN A 263 5.16 11.59 -4.74
CA ASN A 263 5.62 12.69 -5.57
C ASN A 263 4.86 14.02 -5.31
N MET A 264 3.78 14.00 -4.51
CA MET A 264 3.05 15.22 -4.13
C MET A 264 3.18 15.55 -2.64
N GLY A 265 3.66 14.64 -1.79
CA GLY A 265 3.86 14.92 -0.36
C GLY A 265 4.81 16.10 -0.06
N ARG A 266 5.66 16.49 -1.04
CA ARG A 266 6.52 17.68 -0.96
C ARG A 266 5.89 18.94 -1.58
N THR A 267 4.87 18.78 -2.43
CA THR A 267 4.25 19.86 -3.21
C THR A 267 2.84 20.22 -2.72
N ALA A 268 2.20 19.34 -1.94
CA ALA A 268 0.80 19.42 -1.55
C ALA A 268 0.57 19.55 -0.03
N LYS A 269 1.63 19.68 0.79
CA LYS A 269 1.45 20.19 2.15
C LYS A 269 1.05 21.68 2.03
N PRO A 270 0.05 22.17 2.76
CA PRO A 270 -0.26 23.60 2.78
C PRO A 270 1.01 24.35 3.18
N GLY A 271 1.54 25.17 2.27
CA GLY A 271 2.83 25.85 2.46
C GLY A 271 4.02 25.32 1.66
N GLY A 272 3.85 24.23 0.90
CA GLY A 272 4.81 23.77 -0.11
C GLY A 272 6.22 23.57 0.43
N VAL A 273 7.21 24.19 -0.23
CA VAL A 273 8.64 24.09 0.13
C VAL A 273 8.91 24.62 1.54
N HIS A 274 8.25 25.71 1.95
CA HIS A 274 8.47 26.31 3.28
C HIS A 274 8.06 25.36 4.41
N TRP A 275 6.98 24.61 4.24
CA TRP A 275 6.59 23.60 5.25
C TRP A 275 7.66 22.51 5.39
N THR A 276 8.17 22.00 4.27
CA THR A 276 9.21 20.96 4.32
C THR A 276 10.52 21.47 4.91
N THR A 277 10.87 22.73 4.65
CA THR A 277 12.04 23.38 5.25
C THR A 277 11.83 23.53 6.76
N ALA A 278 10.67 24.00 7.21
CA ALA A 278 10.35 24.11 8.63
C ALA A 278 10.44 22.76 9.38
N GLU A 279 9.98 21.66 8.77
CA GLU A 279 10.13 20.32 9.36
C GLU A 279 11.60 19.87 9.45
N GLN A 280 12.44 20.24 8.46
CA GLN A 280 13.88 19.97 8.51
C GLN A 280 14.57 20.78 9.60
N GLU A 281 14.21 22.05 9.76
CA GLU A 281 14.69 22.92 10.83
C GLU A 281 14.31 22.37 12.21
N ASN A 282 13.07 21.89 12.38
CA ASN A 282 12.65 21.20 13.60
C ASN A 282 13.52 19.95 13.87
N GLY A 283 13.85 19.19 12.83
CA GLY A 283 14.77 18.06 12.92
C GLY A 283 16.19 18.45 13.31
N GLU A 284 16.69 19.58 12.80
CA GLU A 284 18.01 20.13 13.13
C GLU A 284 18.06 20.64 14.57
N LEU A 285 17.01 21.33 15.03
CA LEU A 285 16.86 21.77 16.42
C LEU A 285 16.85 20.59 17.39
N LEU A 286 16.20 19.48 17.03
CA LEU A 286 16.20 18.24 17.82
C LEU A 286 17.59 17.61 17.96
N GLN A 287 18.48 17.85 17.00
CA GLN A 287 19.88 17.42 17.04
C GLN A 287 20.78 18.41 17.79
N GLY A 288 20.21 19.50 18.33
CA GLY A 288 20.94 20.56 19.02
C GLY A 288 21.55 21.60 18.08
N GLY A 289 21.20 21.58 16.78
CA GLY A 289 21.58 22.65 15.85
C GLY A 289 20.77 23.93 16.07
N GLN A 290 21.21 25.03 15.47
CA GLN A 290 20.47 26.28 15.42
C GLN A 290 20.34 26.74 13.96
N PRO A 291 19.25 26.34 13.28
CA PRO A 291 19.02 26.75 11.91
C PRO A 291 18.81 28.28 11.85
N PRO A 292 19.38 28.96 10.84
CA PRO A 292 19.20 30.40 10.66
C PRO A 292 17.81 30.74 10.12
N THR A 293 17.23 31.86 10.57
CA THR A 293 16.02 32.45 9.97
C THR A 293 16.40 33.32 8.78
N TYR A 294 15.82 33.06 7.60
CA TYR A 294 16.08 33.85 6.39
C TYR A 294 14.88 34.71 5.98
N ASP A 295 15.16 35.86 5.38
CA ASP A 295 14.14 36.86 5.03
C ASP A 295 13.16 36.38 3.95
N TRP A 296 13.54 35.42 3.09
CA TRP A 296 12.67 34.88 2.05
C TRP A 296 11.78 33.72 2.52
N TYR A 297 11.83 33.36 3.80
CA TYR A 297 10.93 32.34 4.35
C TYR A 297 9.51 32.88 4.55
N ASP A 298 8.54 31.98 4.40
CA ASP A 298 7.18 32.22 4.88
C ASP A 298 7.15 31.90 6.38
N ASP A 299 7.43 32.94 7.18
CA ASP A 299 7.53 32.84 8.63
C ASP A 299 6.22 32.36 9.27
N ALA A 300 5.06 32.62 8.67
CA ALA A 300 3.78 32.17 9.20
C ALA A 300 3.67 30.64 9.15
N ILE A 301 4.12 30.02 8.05
CA ILE A 301 4.15 28.55 7.92
C ILE A 301 5.14 27.93 8.90
N HIS A 302 6.34 28.50 9.04
CA HIS A 302 7.35 27.98 9.97
C HIS A 302 6.86 28.04 11.42
N LEU A 303 6.16 29.12 11.81
CA LEU A 303 5.54 29.23 13.13
C LEU A 303 4.48 28.15 13.37
N VAL A 304 3.62 27.87 12.39
CA VAL A 304 2.61 26.81 12.51
C VAL A 304 3.28 25.43 12.69
N ALA A 305 4.30 25.13 11.89
CA ALA A 305 5.03 23.85 12.00
C ALA A 305 5.76 23.70 13.34
N LEU A 306 6.35 24.78 13.85
CA LEU A 306 6.98 24.83 15.18
C LEU A 306 5.95 24.60 16.29
N GLU A 307 4.85 25.34 16.26
CA GLU A 307 3.80 25.26 17.29
C GLU A 307 3.11 23.90 17.30
N GLU A 308 2.91 23.30 16.13
CA GLU A 308 2.41 21.93 16.00
C GLU A 308 3.33 20.95 16.72
N PHE A 309 4.65 21.01 16.48
CA PHE A 309 5.60 20.14 17.17
C PHE A 309 5.66 20.44 18.69
N MET A 310 5.69 21.71 19.09
CA MET A 310 5.71 22.12 20.49
C MET A 310 4.44 21.70 21.26
N SER A 311 3.33 21.48 20.56
CA SER A 311 2.09 20.96 21.15
C SER A 311 2.11 19.46 21.41
N THR A 312 3.09 18.73 20.87
CA THR A 312 3.17 17.26 20.97
C THR A 312 3.61 16.80 22.37
N PRO A 313 3.27 15.55 22.77
CA PRO A 313 3.83 14.94 23.98
C PRO A 313 5.35 14.75 23.93
N GLU A 314 5.92 14.63 22.74
CA GLU A 314 7.35 14.40 22.52
C GLU A 314 8.17 15.63 22.92
N TRP A 315 7.70 16.82 22.57
CA TRP A 315 8.27 18.09 23.01
C TRP A 315 8.50 18.16 24.52
N ARG A 316 7.54 17.68 25.32
CA ARG A 316 7.63 17.71 26.80
C ARG A 316 8.78 16.87 27.33
N ARG A 317 9.18 15.82 26.59
CA ARG A 317 10.25 14.88 26.97
C ARG A 317 11.65 15.37 26.61
N LEU A 318 11.78 16.45 25.82
CA LEU A 318 13.06 17.00 25.42
C LEU A 318 13.79 17.65 26.60
N SER A 319 15.12 17.75 26.49
CA SER A 319 15.95 18.49 27.44
C SER A 319 15.63 19.99 27.38
N ASP A 320 15.87 20.70 28.49
CA ASP A 320 15.57 22.13 28.58
C ASP A 320 16.43 22.96 27.60
N GLU A 321 17.64 22.50 27.28
CA GLU A 321 18.50 23.11 26.27
C GLU A 321 17.86 23.07 24.87
N ILE A 322 17.33 21.92 24.45
CA ILE A 322 16.65 21.78 23.16
C ILE A 322 15.35 22.57 23.17
N LYS A 323 14.61 22.56 24.29
CA LYS A 323 13.39 23.37 24.42
C LYS A 323 13.69 24.86 24.28
N PHE A 324 14.77 25.33 24.88
CA PHE A 324 15.19 26.72 24.77
C PHE A 324 15.57 27.07 23.32
N ALA A 325 16.27 26.19 22.61
CA ALA A 325 16.63 26.41 21.20
C ALA A 325 15.39 26.59 20.29
N PHE A 326 14.37 25.75 20.45
CA PHE A 326 13.11 25.88 19.72
C PHE A 326 12.34 27.16 20.06
N VAL A 327 12.32 27.58 21.33
CA VAL A 327 11.71 28.86 21.74
C VAL A 327 12.45 30.05 21.11
N LEU A 328 13.78 29.98 21.07
CA LEU A 328 14.60 31.01 20.43
C LEU A 328 14.35 31.07 18.91
N HIS A 329 14.29 29.92 18.24
CA HIS A 329 13.99 29.84 16.80
C HIS A 329 12.60 30.39 16.48
N ARG A 330 11.60 30.03 17.29
CA ARG A 330 10.24 30.60 17.20
C ARG A 330 10.25 32.12 17.36
N LEU A 331 10.99 32.65 18.32
CA LEU A 331 11.12 34.09 18.54
C LEU A 331 11.80 34.79 17.34
N GLY A 332 12.77 34.13 16.71
CA GLY A 332 13.39 34.59 15.46
C GLY A 332 12.38 34.78 14.33
N HIS A 333 11.54 33.77 14.07
CA HIS A 333 10.48 33.87 13.07
C HIS A 333 9.40 34.92 13.43
N GLN A 334 9.03 35.04 14.71
CA GLN A 334 8.08 36.08 15.15
C GLN A 334 8.64 37.50 14.94
N ALA A 335 9.92 37.71 15.25
CA ALA A 335 10.57 38.99 15.02
C ALA A 335 10.69 39.32 13.52
N SER A 336 11.03 38.32 12.69
CA SER A 336 11.07 38.46 11.23
C SER A 336 9.70 38.83 10.66
N LEU A 337 8.64 38.14 11.08
CA LEU A 337 7.26 38.42 10.65
C LEU A 337 6.83 39.84 11.06
N ALA A 338 7.07 40.24 12.30
CA ALA A 338 6.75 41.58 12.79
C ALA A 338 7.50 42.68 12.02
N ARG A 339 8.77 42.44 11.64
CA ARG A 339 9.54 43.36 10.81
C ARG A 339 8.96 43.48 9.41
N LYS A 340 8.58 42.36 8.78
CA LYS A 340 7.94 42.34 7.46
C LYS A 340 6.60 43.09 7.46
N GLU A 341 5.80 42.94 8.51
CA GLU A 341 4.54 43.67 8.68
C GLU A 341 4.74 45.18 8.84
N GLN A 342 5.76 45.60 9.60
CA GLN A 342 6.10 47.03 9.75
C GLN A 342 6.57 47.65 8.44
N GLU A 343 7.43 46.95 7.68
CA GLU A 343 7.89 47.38 6.37
C GLU A 343 6.75 47.49 5.36
N ALA A 344 5.83 46.50 5.36
CA ALA A 344 4.64 46.54 4.50
C ALA A 344 3.73 47.73 4.84
N LEU A 345 3.55 48.06 6.12
CA LEU A 345 2.72 49.18 6.55
C LEU A 345 3.36 50.54 6.18
N LEU A 346 4.68 50.67 6.31
CA LEU A 346 5.40 51.87 5.85
C LEU A 346 5.33 52.02 4.34
N ALA A 347 5.53 50.95 3.57
CA ALA A 347 5.39 50.96 2.13
C ALA A 347 3.96 51.30 1.69
N GLN A 348 2.94 50.80 2.39
CA GLN A 348 1.55 51.15 2.12
C GLN A 348 1.27 52.62 2.41
N ARG A 349 1.83 53.16 3.49
CA ARG A 349 1.71 54.60 3.83
C ARG A 349 2.41 55.49 2.80
N GLU A 350 3.60 55.11 2.35
CA GLU A 350 4.32 55.81 1.28
C GLU A 350 3.56 55.76 -0.04
N GLN A 351 2.96 54.62 -0.39
CA GLN A 351 2.10 54.50 -1.56
C GLN A 351 0.85 55.38 -1.47
N GLN A 352 0.25 55.52 -0.29
CA GLN A 352 -0.88 56.45 -0.08
C GLN A 352 -0.48 57.92 -0.23
N ILE A 353 0.74 58.29 0.22
CA ILE A 353 1.29 59.64 0.06
C ILE A 353 1.59 59.93 -1.42
N ILE A 354 2.16 58.96 -2.14
CA ILE A 354 2.50 59.09 -3.58
C ILE A 354 1.25 59.06 -4.47
N ALA A 355 0.21 58.30 -4.09
CA ALA A 355 -1.05 58.21 -4.83
C ALA A 355 -1.96 59.44 -4.68
N GLY A 356 -1.54 60.47 -3.93
CA GLY A 356 -2.13 61.81 -4.05
C GLY A 356 -3.58 61.93 -3.60
N VAL A 357 -3.99 61.28 -2.51
CA VAL A 357 -5.19 61.69 -1.76
C VAL A 357 -4.78 62.63 -0.64
N VAL A 358 -4.22 63.78 -1.04
CA VAL A 358 -4.23 64.99 -0.23
C VAL A 358 -5.19 65.92 -0.93
N GLU A 359 -6.46 65.88 -0.54
CA GLU A 359 -7.34 67.03 -0.75
C GLU A 359 -6.72 68.20 0.04
N PRO A 360 -6.37 69.32 -0.60
CA PRO A 360 -5.99 70.52 0.11
C PRO A 360 -7.22 71.00 0.89
N GLY A 361 -7.11 70.96 2.22
CA GLY A 361 -8.15 71.48 3.10
C GLY A 361 -8.44 72.96 2.81
N PRO A 362 -9.71 73.39 2.91
CA PRO A 362 -10.06 74.80 2.83
C PRO A 362 -9.57 75.54 4.09
N GLU A 363 -9.00 76.71 3.83
CA GLU A 363 -8.64 77.71 4.83
C GLU A 363 -9.89 78.16 5.62
N GLY A 364 -9.72 78.26 6.94
CA GLY A 364 -10.34 79.28 7.80
C GLY A 364 -11.80 79.13 8.17
N GLU A 365 -12.06 78.75 9.42
CA GLU A 365 -12.99 79.51 10.27
C GLU A 365 -12.70 79.31 11.77
N GLU A 366 -12.76 80.42 12.47
CA GLU A 366 -12.39 80.67 13.87
C GLU A 366 -13.39 80.09 14.90
N PRO A 367 -13.04 80.08 16.20
CA PRO A 367 -13.65 79.21 17.21
C PRO A 367 -14.89 79.83 17.88
N SER A 368 -15.91 79.01 18.12
CA SER A 368 -16.98 79.33 19.07
C SER A 368 -17.01 78.29 20.18
N GLY A 369 -16.77 78.75 21.41
CA GLY A 369 -16.68 77.94 22.61
C GLY A 369 -18.00 77.76 23.36
N GLY A 370 -17.98 76.75 24.24
CA GLY A 370 -18.82 76.63 25.44
C GLY A 370 -19.89 75.53 25.40
N PRO A 371 -20.36 75.07 26.57
CA PRO A 371 -19.61 74.43 27.67
C PRO A 371 -20.24 73.06 28.09
N PRO A 372 -19.69 72.34 29.10
CA PRO A 372 -19.96 70.92 29.35
C PRO A 372 -20.88 70.66 30.57
N ALA A 373 -21.55 69.51 30.57
CA ALA A 373 -22.13 68.77 31.71
C ALA A 373 -23.01 67.65 31.12
N GLU A 374 -23.26 66.47 31.67
CA GLU A 374 -23.00 65.78 32.93
C GLU A 374 -23.36 64.30 32.62
N GLY A 375 -22.64 63.30 33.12
CA GLY A 375 -23.10 62.60 34.32
C GLY A 375 -24.27 61.63 34.05
N GLY A 376 -23.98 60.35 33.79
CA GLY A 376 -25.02 59.35 33.56
C GLY A 376 -24.53 57.90 33.64
N ALA A 377 -24.09 57.48 34.82
CA ALA A 377 -23.92 56.07 35.14
C ALA A 377 -25.28 55.35 35.14
N LYS A 378 -25.35 54.14 34.56
CA LYS A 378 -26.32 53.13 34.99
C LYS A 378 -25.75 51.72 34.82
N VAL A 379 -25.82 51.01 35.94
CA VAL A 379 -25.43 49.62 36.16
C VAL A 379 -26.66 48.72 35.97
N SER A 380 -26.39 47.48 35.55
CA SER A 380 -27.17 46.22 35.65
C SER A 380 -28.56 46.11 35.00
N ALA A 381 -28.73 45.05 34.21
CA ALA A 381 -29.57 43.91 34.62
C ALA A 381 -29.28 42.66 33.77
N THR A 382 -28.91 41.60 34.47
CA THR A 382 -29.08 40.18 34.13
C THR A 382 -30.55 39.81 33.92
N ALA A 383 -30.84 38.93 32.95
CA ALA A 383 -31.70 37.72 33.04
C ALA A 383 -32.50 37.41 31.75
N GLY A 384 -32.64 36.11 31.43
CA GLY A 384 -33.61 35.53 30.50
C GLY A 384 -32.94 34.88 29.27
N ALA A 385 -32.54 33.60 29.27
CA ALA A 385 -33.39 32.40 29.21
C ALA A 385 -34.32 32.39 27.98
N GLY A 386 -33.95 31.54 27.02
CA GLY A 386 -34.69 31.10 25.84
C GLY A 386 -33.92 29.95 25.21
#